data_AF-A0A7D7LAI1-F1
#
_entry.id   AF-A0A7D7LAI1-F1
#
_cell.length_a   1.000
_cell.length_b   1.000
_cell.length_c   1.000
_cell.angle_alpha   90.00
_cell.angle_beta   90.00
_cell.angle_gamma   90.00
#
_symmetry.space_group_name_H-M   'P 1'
#
loop_
_entity.id
_entity.type
_entity.pdbx_description
1 polymer ?
#
loop_
_entity_poly.entity_id
_entity_poly.type
_entity_poly.pdbx_seq_one_letter_code
_entity_poly.pdbx_strand_id
1 'polypeptide(L)'
;MKKTAKYSKACQILTFPHQLQEQLYSELNRLGWYWQAGKKEWERDNTPAKAATKLVRVRVWAAKESVEDAAELFLESAEGNGLRLIEKSAPYPCRPPNQLESRIYLTFEDINNSDEL
;
A
#
# COMPACT_ATOMS: atom_id res chain seq x y z
N MET A 1 -17.36 -20.21 -2.86
CA MET A 1 -16.23 -19.73 -2.02
C MET A 1 -15.58 -20.88 -1.27
N LYS A 2 -14.24 -20.90 -1.20
CA LYS A 2 -13.49 -21.90 -0.41
C LYS A 2 -13.66 -21.62 1.08
N LYS A 3 -14.25 -22.53 1.85
CA LYS A 3 -14.41 -22.37 3.31
C LYS A 3 -13.08 -22.63 4.02
N THR A 4 -12.23 -21.60 4.08
CA THR A 4 -10.99 -21.63 4.86
C THR A 4 -11.29 -21.48 6.35
N ALA A 5 -10.37 -21.90 7.22
CA ALA A 5 -10.51 -21.67 8.66
C ALA A 5 -10.66 -20.16 9.00
N LYS A 6 -9.92 -19.30 8.28
CA LYS A 6 -10.01 -17.84 8.39
C LYS A 6 -11.42 -17.33 8.07
N TYR A 7 -12.00 -17.80 6.97
CA TYR A 7 -13.34 -17.42 6.55
C TYR A 7 -14.40 -17.90 7.54
N SER A 8 -14.36 -19.18 7.92
CA SER A 8 -15.33 -19.75 8.85
C SER A 8 -15.34 -19.03 10.20
N LYS A 9 -14.16 -18.68 10.74
CA LYS A 9 -14.06 -17.89 11.98
C LYS A 9 -14.47 -16.43 11.80
N ALA A 10 -14.22 -15.82 10.64
CA ALA A 10 -14.70 -14.47 10.33
C ALA A 10 -16.23 -14.39 10.38
N CYS A 11 -16.92 -15.37 9.79
CA CYS A 11 -18.38 -15.43 9.80
C CYS A 11 -18.98 -15.65 11.20
N GLN A 12 -18.22 -16.20 12.15
CA GLN A 12 -18.65 -16.35 13.55
C GLN A 12 -18.62 -15.02 14.31
N ILE A 13 -17.78 -14.08 13.88
CA ILE A 13 -17.59 -12.80 14.54
C ILE A 13 -18.54 -11.74 13.99
N LEU A 14 -18.68 -11.69 12.66
CA LEU A 14 -19.44 -10.65 12.01
C LEU A 14 -20.35 -11.23 10.93
N THR A 15 -21.64 -10.92 11.04
CA THR A 15 -22.61 -11.13 9.96
C THR A 15 -22.63 -9.87 9.10
N PHE A 16 -21.99 -9.94 7.93
CA PHE A 16 -21.87 -8.83 6.98
C PHE A 16 -22.26 -9.31 5.58
N PRO A 17 -23.12 -8.62 4.82
CA PRO A 17 -23.42 -8.98 3.43
C PRO A 17 -22.20 -8.79 2.53
N HIS A 18 -21.73 -9.85 1.88
CA HIS A 18 -20.58 -9.78 0.97
C HIS A 18 -20.65 -10.84 -0.14
N GLN A 19 -20.00 -10.53 -1.26
CA GLN A 19 -19.84 -11.41 -2.42
C GLN A 19 -18.45 -12.04 -2.50
N LEU A 20 -17.45 -11.43 -1.84
CA LEU A 20 -16.05 -11.88 -1.77
C LEU A 20 -15.60 -11.93 -0.30
N GLN A 21 -14.77 -12.90 0.06
CA GLN A 21 -14.31 -13.05 1.46
C GLN A 21 -13.52 -11.83 1.94
N GLU A 22 -12.81 -11.22 1.02
CA GLU A 22 -11.99 -10.03 1.18
C GLU A 22 -12.81 -8.85 1.70
N GLN A 23 -14.08 -8.76 1.32
CA GLN A 23 -14.98 -7.70 1.80
C GLN A 23 -15.29 -7.89 3.29
N LEU A 24 -15.59 -9.13 3.73
CA LEU A 24 -15.77 -9.45 5.14
C LEU A 24 -14.48 -9.20 5.94
N TYR A 25 -13.33 -9.57 5.39
CA TYR A 25 -12.03 -9.33 6.04
C TYR A 25 -11.70 -7.85 6.16
N SER A 26 -11.97 -7.06 5.11
CA SER A 26 -11.78 -5.62 5.13
C SER A 26 -12.67 -4.98 6.19
N GLU A 27 -13.92 -5.42 6.31
CA GLU A 27 -14.83 -4.90 7.32
C GLU A 27 -14.40 -5.28 8.75
N LEU A 28 -13.94 -6.51 8.94
CA LEU A 28 -13.34 -6.94 10.21
C LEU A 28 -12.12 -6.07 10.57
N ASN A 29 -11.21 -5.82 9.62
CA ASN A 29 -10.06 -4.93 9.82
C ASN A 29 -10.49 -3.51 10.21
N ARG A 30 -11.51 -2.96 9.54
CA ARG A 30 -12.07 -1.63 9.86
C ARG A 30 -12.58 -1.56 11.31
N LEU A 31 -13.07 -2.67 11.84
CA LEU A 31 -13.58 -2.81 13.22
C LEU A 31 -12.48 -3.15 14.25
N GLY A 32 -11.21 -3.19 13.85
CA GLY A 32 -10.06 -3.49 14.71
C GLY A 32 -9.73 -4.98 14.85
N TRP A 33 -10.32 -5.84 14.02
CA TRP A 33 -9.98 -7.28 14.01
C TRP A 33 -8.87 -7.57 13.02
N TYR A 34 -7.92 -8.42 13.37
CA TYR A 34 -6.88 -8.90 12.46
C TYR A 34 -6.66 -10.40 12.62
N TRP A 35 -6.24 -11.05 11.53
CA TRP A 35 -6.03 -12.50 11.54
C TRP A 35 -4.62 -12.86 12.02
N GLN A 36 -4.53 -13.53 13.16
CA GLN A 36 -3.30 -14.14 13.65
C GLN A 36 -3.15 -15.54 13.00
N ALA A 37 -2.26 -15.64 12.01
CA ALA A 37 -2.07 -16.86 11.23
C ALA A 37 -1.53 -18.07 12.03
N GLY A 38 -0.63 -17.85 12.99
CA GLY A 38 -0.06 -18.88 13.87
C GLY A 38 -1.08 -19.46 14.85
N LYS A 39 -1.95 -18.63 15.41
CA LYS A 39 -3.07 -19.08 16.28
C LYS A 39 -4.31 -19.51 15.49
N LYS A 40 -4.35 -19.17 14.19
CA LYS A 40 -5.51 -19.35 13.31
C LYS A 40 -6.76 -18.72 13.92
N GLU A 41 -6.65 -17.50 14.41
CA GLU A 41 -7.72 -16.76 15.09
C GLU A 41 -7.78 -15.30 14.65
N TRP A 42 -8.97 -14.72 14.80
CA TRP A 42 -9.15 -13.27 14.69
C TRP A 42 -9.01 -12.68 16.08
N GLU A 43 -8.08 -11.74 16.22
CA GLU A 43 -7.86 -11.00 17.45
C GLU A 43 -8.33 -9.56 17.24
N ARG A 44 -8.86 -8.95 18.30
CA ARG A 44 -9.28 -7.56 18.28
C ARG A 44 -8.25 -6.71 18.98
N ASP A 45 -7.77 -5.69 18.28
CA ASP A 45 -7.01 -4.59 18.86
C ASP A 45 -7.91 -3.35 18.93
N ASN A 46 -8.06 -2.79 20.13
CA ASN A 46 -8.86 -1.59 20.36
C ASN A 46 -8.00 -0.31 20.34
N THR A 47 -6.70 -0.42 20.07
CA THR A 47 -5.82 0.73 19.84
C THR A 47 -6.41 1.58 18.72
N PRO A 48 -6.65 2.89 18.95
CA PRO A 48 -7.17 3.75 17.90
C PRO A 48 -6.30 3.73 16.65
N ALA A 49 -6.93 3.68 15.49
CA ALA A 49 -6.21 3.76 14.22
C ALA A 49 -5.46 5.10 14.15
N LYS A 50 -4.18 5.04 13.74
CA LYS A 50 -3.42 6.25 13.41
C LYS A 50 -3.99 6.88 12.15
N ALA A 51 -3.84 8.20 12.02
CA ALA A 51 -4.19 8.89 10.78
C ALA A 51 -3.42 8.28 9.60
N ALA A 52 -4.09 8.21 8.44
CA ALA A 52 -3.45 7.79 7.21
C ALA A 52 -2.32 8.76 6.84
N THR A 53 -1.26 8.24 6.21
CA THR A 53 -0.22 9.12 5.66
C THR A 53 -0.81 9.95 4.53
N LYS A 54 -0.47 11.24 4.48
CA LYS A 54 -0.78 12.13 3.35
C LYS A 54 0.21 11.96 2.17
N LEU A 55 1.19 11.06 2.31
CA LEU A 55 2.25 10.85 1.32
C LEU A 55 1.83 9.80 0.28
N VAL A 56 2.15 10.09 -0.98
CA VAL A 56 2.08 9.13 -2.09
C VAL A 56 3.50 8.65 -2.37
N ARG A 57 3.72 7.33 -2.30
CA ARG A 57 5.04 6.73 -2.56
C ARG A 57 4.98 5.87 -3.81
N VAL A 58 5.81 6.19 -4.80
CA VAL A 58 5.90 5.49 -6.07
C VAL A 58 7.27 4.81 -6.17
N ARG A 59 7.26 3.54 -6.56
CA ARG A 59 8.49 2.81 -6.90
C ARG A 59 8.54 2.60 -8.40
N VAL A 60 9.45 3.30 -9.05
CA VAL A 60 9.74 3.13 -10.48
C VAL A 60 10.78 2.04 -10.61
N TRP A 61 10.49 1.02 -11.41
CA TRP A 61 11.38 -0.12 -11.66
C TRP A 61 11.41 -0.39 -13.16
N ALA A 62 12.60 -0.29 -13.75
CA ALA A 62 12.83 -0.48 -15.17
C ALA A 62 14.25 -0.98 -15.44
N ALA A 63 14.62 -1.11 -16.71
CA ALA A 63 16.00 -1.33 -17.13
C ALA A 63 16.92 -0.23 -16.59
N LYS A 64 18.16 -0.60 -16.28
CA LYS A 64 19.13 0.30 -15.62
C LYS A 64 19.35 1.60 -16.40
N GLU A 65 19.37 1.49 -17.72
CA GLU A 65 19.58 2.59 -18.67
C GLU A 65 18.37 3.51 -18.85
N SER A 66 17.16 3.09 -18.44
CA SER A 66 15.93 3.84 -18.69
C SER A 66 15.17 4.22 -17.42
N VAL A 67 15.62 3.79 -16.23
CA VAL A 67 14.88 4.00 -14.98
C VAL A 67 14.79 5.47 -14.58
N GLU A 68 15.82 6.26 -14.89
CA GLU A 68 15.85 7.69 -14.57
C GLU A 68 14.84 8.45 -15.44
N ASP A 69 14.86 8.22 -16.75
CA ASP A 69 13.88 8.81 -17.68
C ASP A 69 12.45 8.41 -17.33
N ALA A 70 12.22 7.14 -16.99
CA ALA A 70 10.91 6.68 -16.54
C ALA A 70 10.46 7.34 -15.24
N ALA A 71 11.39 7.58 -14.31
CA ALA A 71 11.09 8.27 -13.07
C ALA A 71 10.78 9.76 -13.29
N GLU A 72 11.45 10.39 -14.25
CA GLU A 72 11.20 11.78 -14.62
C GLU A 72 9.83 11.96 -15.27
N LEU A 73 9.44 11.08 -16.20
CA LEU A 73 8.09 11.09 -16.78
C LEU A 73 6.99 10.97 -15.72
N PHE A 74 7.21 10.12 -14.70
CA PHE A 74 6.27 9.99 -13.58
C PHE A 74 6.25 11.23 -12.69
N LEU A 75 7.41 11.85 -12.45
CA LEU A 75 7.53 13.08 -11.69
C LEU A 75 6.75 14.21 -12.38
N GLU A 76 7.02 14.47 -13.66
CA GLU A 76 6.34 15.52 -14.44
C GLU A 76 4.83 15.32 -14.44
N SER A 77 4.39 14.07 -14.66
CA SER A 77 2.96 13.74 -14.62
C SER A 77 2.37 13.94 -13.22
N ALA A 78 3.07 13.57 -12.15
CA ALA A 78 2.58 13.73 -10.78
C ALA A 78 2.45 15.21 -10.40
N GLU A 79 3.44 16.03 -10.75
CA GLU A 79 3.41 17.47 -10.52
C GLU A 79 2.29 18.15 -11.31
N GLY A 80 2.10 17.75 -12.58
CA GLY A 80 0.96 18.21 -13.39
C GLY A 80 -0.42 17.85 -12.83
N ASN A 81 -0.50 16.87 -11.91
CA ASN A 81 -1.72 16.46 -11.21
C ASN A 81 -1.80 17.00 -9.77
N GLY A 82 -0.97 17.99 -9.40
CA GLY A 82 -1.06 18.67 -8.11
C GLY A 82 -0.34 17.96 -6.96
N LEU A 83 0.57 17.03 -7.26
CA LEU A 83 1.44 16.44 -6.25
C LEU A 83 2.77 17.19 -6.20
N ARG A 84 3.30 17.43 -5.00
CA ARG A 84 4.64 18.00 -4.81
C ARG A 84 5.62 16.89 -4.51
N LEU A 85 6.74 16.84 -5.25
CA LEU A 85 7.83 15.92 -4.92
C LEU A 85 8.49 16.34 -3.60
N ILE A 86 8.62 15.38 -2.68
CA ILE A 86 9.32 15.53 -1.40
C ILE A 86 10.70 14.88 -1.47
N GLU A 87 10.79 13.71 -2.07
CA GLU A 87 12.02 12.93 -2.11
C GLU A 87 12.11 12.10 -3.39
N LYS A 88 13.30 12.11 -4.01
CA LYS A 88 13.70 11.21 -5.10
C LYS A 88 15.00 10.51 -4.69
N SER A 89 14.98 9.18 -4.66
CA SER A 89 16.20 8.41 -4.39
C SER A 89 17.11 8.38 -5.62
N ALA A 90 18.40 8.13 -5.40
CA ALA A 90 19.28 7.68 -6.47
C ALA A 90 18.82 6.30 -7.01
N PRO A 91 19.20 5.93 -8.25
CA PRO A 91 18.94 4.59 -8.79
C PRO A 91 19.57 3.50 -7.91
N TYR A 92 18.73 2.61 -7.39
CA TYR A 92 19.18 1.45 -6.63
C TYR A 92 19.28 0.24 -7.56
N PRO A 93 20.48 -0.34 -7.77
CA PRO A 93 20.65 -1.50 -8.63
C PRO A 93 19.94 -2.72 -8.04
N CYS A 94 19.30 -3.51 -8.91
CA CYS A 94 18.76 -4.80 -8.49
C CYS A 94 19.88 -5.84 -8.33
N ARG A 95 19.65 -6.80 -7.43
CA ARG A 95 20.55 -7.93 -7.22
C ARG A 95 20.28 -9.02 -8.28
N PRO A 96 21.23 -9.94 -8.52
CA PRO A 96 20.98 -11.09 -9.39
C PRO A 96 19.72 -11.88 -9.00
N PRO A 97 18.96 -12.39 -9.97
CA PRO A 97 19.24 -12.42 -11.42
C PRO A 97 18.84 -11.14 -12.19
N ASN A 98 18.38 -10.09 -11.50
CA ASN A 98 17.80 -8.89 -12.11
C ASN A 98 18.80 -7.72 -12.23
N GLN A 99 20.10 -8.00 -12.31
CA GLN A 99 21.17 -6.98 -12.30
C GLN A 99 21.11 -5.97 -13.47
N LEU A 100 20.29 -6.23 -14.49
CA LEU A 100 20.06 -5.30 -15.61
C LEU A 100 18.95 -4.28 -15.30
N GLU A 101 18.33 -4.36 -14.14
CA GLU A 101 17.28 -3.44 -13.70
C GLU A 101 17.74 -2.56 -12.54
N SER A 102 17.07 -1.43 -12.38
CA SER A 102 17.26 -0.51 -11.27
C SER A 102 15.91 0.01 -10.77
N ARG A 103 15.90 0.55 -9.55
CA ARG A 103 14.70 1.09 -8.92
C ARG A 103 14.94 2.50 -8.38
N ILE A 104 13.98 3.40 -8.58
CA ILE A 104 13.94 4.73 -7.99
C ILE A 104 12.69 4.83 -7.13
N TYR A 105 12.83 5.43 -5.95
CA TYR A 105 11.72 5.73 -5.06
C TYR A 105 11.42 7.22 -5.14
N LEU A 106 10.15 7.53 -5.43
CA LEU A 106 9.61 8.88 -5.45
C LEU A 106 8.60 8.99 -4.31
N THR A 107 8.71 10.02 -3.50
CA THR A 107 7.74 10.36 -2.46
C THR A 107 7.16 11.72 -2.78
N PHE A 108 5.84 11.79 -2.82
CA PHE A 108 5.07 13.00 -3.05
C PHE A 108 4.12 13.28 -1.89
N GLU A 109 3.63 14.50 -1.84
CA GLU A 109 2.48 14.89 -1.04
C GLU A 109 1.48 15.67 -1.92
N ASP A 110 0.22 15.69 -1.52
CA ASP A 110 -0.82 16.43 -2.23
C ASP A 110 -0.84 17.90 -1.78
N ILE A 111 -0.66 18.81 -2.74
CA ILE A 111 -0.61 20.26 -2.52
C ILE A 111 -1.95 20.79 -1.99
N ASN A 112 -3.06 20.14 -2.32
CA ASN A 112 -4.38 20.57 -1.85
C ASN A 112 -4.69 20.11 -0.42
N ASN A 113 -3.88 19.21 0.12
CA ASN A 113 -4.04 18.66 1.48
C ASN A 113 -2.94 19.16 2.45
N SER A 114 -2.06 20.04 2.01
CA SER A 114 -0.95 20.60 2.79
C SER A 114 -1.31 21.83 3.64
N ASP A 115 -2.45 22.48 3.39
CA ASP A 115 -2.85 23.74 4.06
C ASP A 115 -3.58 23.55 5.41
N GLU A 116 -3.63 22.33 5.95
CA GLU A 116 -4.15 22.05 7.31
C GLU A 116 -3.03 21.82 8.33
N LEU A 117 -1.99 22.67 8.32
CA LEU A 117 -0.92 22.67 9.33
C LEU A 117 -0.87 23.99 10.11
#